data_AF-A0AA38SN26-F1
#
_entry.id   AF-A0AA38SN26-F1
#
_cell.length_a   1.000
_cell.length_b   1.000
_cell.length_c   1.000
_cell.angle_alpha   90.00
_cell.angle_beta   90.00
_cell.angle_gamma   90.00
#
_symmetry.space_group_name_H-M   'P 1'
#
loop_
_entity.id
_entity.type
_entity.pdbx_description
1 polymer ?
#
loop_
_entity_poly.entity_id
_entity_poly.type
_entity_poly.pdbx_seq_one_letter_code
_entity_poly.pdbx_strand_id
1 'polypeptide(L)'
;MNPLISAASVIAAGLAVGLASIGPGVGQGTAAGQAVEGIARQPEAEGKNPRNSEELREGAIQQLEKARARLRKVEIEADQFRVNGYSEIEREKLNLIDSTYKTLEQLENYKNETINFEQQKASNQVRQRVFQQALQGALGTLNSCLNSELHLRTISANIGILGAMNEITD
;
A
#
# COMPACT_ATOMS: atom_id res chain seq x y z
N MET A 1 -0.80 -4.21 3.17
CA MET A 1 -1.27 -3.71 4.48
C MET A 1 -0.64 -2.35 4.75
N ASN A 2 -1.28 -1.47 5.53
CA ASN A 2 -0.68 -0.14 5.85
C ASN A 2 0.63 -0.34 6.63
N PRO A 3 1.73 0.38 6.31
CA PRO A 3 3.02 0.22 7.01
C PRO A 3 2.92 0.53 8.51
N LEU A 4 1.97 1.40 8.91
CA LEU A 4 1.64 1.66 10.31
C LEU A 4 1.11 0.41 11.04
N ILE A 5 0.35 -0.45 10.34
CA ILE A 5 -0.22 -1.67 10.90
C ILE A 5 0.88 -2.72 11.11
N SER A 6 1.82 -2.87 10.17
CA SER A 6 2.95 -3.80 10.33
C SER A 6 3.93 -3.36 11.43
N ALA A 7 4.19 -2.06 11.57
CA ALA A 7 4.99 -1.56 12.69
C ALA A 7 4.29 -1.77 14.04
N ALA A 8 2.98 -1.49 14.11
CA ALA A 8 2.19 -1.70 15.31
C ALA A 8 2.09 -3.19 15.70
N SER A 9 2.00 -4.11 14.74
CA SER A 9 1.88 -5.54 15.00
C SER A 9 3.17 -6.13 15.60
N VAL A 10 4.34 -5.73 15.12
CA VAL A 10 5.64 -6.17 15.66
C VAL A 10 5.82 -5.70 17.10
N ILE A 11 5.47 -4.43 17.38
CA ILE A 11 5.54 -3.86 18.73
C ILE A 11 4.55 -4.57 19.67
N ALA A 12 3.31 -4.79 19.22
CA ALA A 12 2.29 -5.49 20.00
C ALA A 12 2.69 -6.94 20.31
N ALA A 13 3.27 -7.65 19.34
CA ALA A 13 3.77 -9.01 19.53
C ALA A 13 4.92 -9.06 20.55
N GLY A 14 5.89 -8.15 20.46
CA GLY A 14 7.00 -8.07 21.41
C GLY A 14 6.54 -7.80 22.86
N LEU A 15 5.58 -6.88 23.04
CA LEU A 15 5.00 -6.58 24.35
C LEU A 15 4.21 -7.75 24.92
N ALA A 16 3.39 -8.42 24.09
CA ALA A 16 2.60 -9.57 24.52
C ALA A 16 3.49 -10.74 25.00
N VAL A 17 4.54 -11.06 24.24
CA VAL A 17 5.48 -12.13 24.59
C VAL A 17 6.28 -11.77 25.86
N GLY A 18 6.76 -10.53 25.97
CA GLY A 18 7.51 -10.06 27.13
C GLY A 18 6.69 -10.16 28.43
N LEU A 19 5.45 -9.67 28.42
CA LEU A 19 4.57 -9.70 29.59
C LEU A 19 4.10 -11.11 29.95
N ALA A 20 3.85 -11.98 28.97
CA ALA A 20 3.43 -13.35 29.21
C ALA A 20 4.47 -14.20 29.97
N SER A 21 5.75 -13.85 29.87
CA SER A 21 6.85 -14.58 30.51
C SER A 21 6.95 -14.38 32.04
N ILE A 22 6.33 -13.33 32.58
CA ILE A 22 6.41 -12.96 34.00
C ILE A 22 5.66 -13.99 34.87
N GLY A 23 4.49 -14.43 34.44
CA GLY A 23 3.64 -15.37 35.20
C GLY A 23 4.35 -16.71 35.49
N PRO A 24 4.89 -17.40 34.47
CA PRO A 24 5.66 -18.63 34.66
C PRO A 24 6.89 -18.44 35.55
N GLY A 25 7.63 -17.33 35.39
CA GLY A 25 8.82 -17.03 36.20
C GLY A 25 8.52 -16.86 37.69
N VAL A 26 7.47 -16.09 38.01
CA VAL A 26 7.03 -15.88 39.41
C VAL A 26 6.50 -17.19 40.02
N GLY A 27 5.70 -17.94 39.26
CA GLY A 27 5.14 -19.22 39.71
C GLY A 27 6.22 -20.27 40.00
N GLN A 28 7.18 -20.43 39.10
CA GLN A 28 8.29 -21.38 39.28
C GLN A 28 9.23 -20.97 40.42
N GLY A 29 9.54 -19.67 40.55
CA GLY A 29 10.37 -19.15 41.64
C GLY A 29 9.74 -19.35 43.02
N THR A 30 8.44 -19.11 43.15
CA THR A 30 7.71 -19.28 44.42
C THR A 30 7.60 -20.75 44.80
N ALA A 31 7.28 -21.63 43.84
CA ALA A 31 7.23 -23.07 44.07
C ALA A 31 8.58 -23.64 44.49
N ALA A 32 9.67 -23.20 43.85
CA ALA A 32 11.03 -23.60 44.23
C ALA A 32 11.40 -23.11 45.63
N GLY A 33 11.06 -21.86 45.98
CA GLY A 33 11.30 -21.30 47.32
C GLY A 33 10.56 -22.07 48.41
N GLN A 34 9.28 -22.37 48.21
CA GLN A 34 8.48 -23.16 49.15
C GLN A 34 8.98 -24.61 49.29
N ALA A 35 9.47 -25.22 48.20
CA ALA A 35 10.06 -26.55 48.25
C ALA A 35 11.34 -26.56 49.11
N VAL A 36 12.24 -25.59 48.91
CA VAL A 36 13.47 -25.45 49.71
C VAL A 36 13.15 -25.18 51.18
N GLU A 37 12.16 -24.32 51.45
CA GLU A 37 11.73 -24.01 52.82
C GLU A 37 11.09 -25.23 53.52
N GLY A 38 10.34 -26.06 52.79
CA GLY A 38 9.78 -27.32 53.29
C GLY A 38 10.86 -28.35 53.64
N ILE A 39 11.88 -28.50 52.77
CA ILE A 39 13.04 -29.37 53.03
C ILE A 39 13.79 -28.90 54.29
N ALA A 40 13.95 -27.59 54.48
CA ALA A 40 14.62 -27.03 55.66
C ALA A 40 13.83 -27.23 56.97
N ARG A 41 12.49 -27.28 56.93
CA ARG A 41 11.63 -27.44 58.13
C ARG A 41 11.44 -28.89 58.59
N GLN A 42 11.63 -29.88 57.71
CA GLN A 42 11.45 -31.31 58.05
C GLN A 42 12.61 -32.18 57.54
N PRO A 43 13.82 -32.05 58.11
CA PRO A 43 14.96 -32.90 57.74
C PRO A 43 14.73 -34.38 58.08
N GLU A 44 13.82 -34.70 59.01
CA GLU A 44 13.52 -36.08 59.44
C GLU A 44 12.54 -36.84 58.53
N ALA A 45 11.87 -36.16 57.58
CA ALA A 45 10.99 -36.82 56.61
C ALA A 45 11.77 -37.57 55.52
N GLU A 46 13.02 -37.20 55.25
CA GLU A 46 13.91 -37.89 54.31
C GLU A 46 14.37 -39.27 54.79
N GLY A 47 14.32 -39.52 56.11
CA GLY A 47 14.80 -40.77 56.70
C GLY A 47 13.79 -41.92 56.79
N LYS A 48 12.50 -41.69 56.47
CA LYS A 48 11.43 -42.64 56.88
C LYS A 48 10.95 -43.64 55.82
N ASN A 49 11.31 -43.49 54.54
CA ASN A 49 11.10 -44.54 53.53
C ASN A 49 11.90 -44.27 52.24
N PRO A 50 12.98 -45.01 51.92
CA PRO A 50 13.81 -44.79 50.73
C PRO A 50 13.02 -44.90 49.40
N ARG A 51 11.88 -45.59 49.41
CA ARG A 51 10.98 -45.69 48.25
C ARG A 51 10.24 -44.39 47.92
N ASN A 52 9.92 -43.56 48.93
CA ASN A 52 9.22 -42.29 48.69
C ASN A 52 10.14 -41.22 48.09
N SER A 53 11.41 -41.17 48.50
CA SER A 53 12.38 -40.20 47.96
C SER A 53 12.76 -40.53 46.52
N GLU A 54 12.78 -41.82 46.16
CA GLU A 54 13.06 -42.30 44.81
C GLU A 54 11.89 -42.00 43.85
N GLU A 55 10.63 -42.25 44.26
CA GLU A 55 9.44 -41.86 43.49
C GLU A 55 9.33 -40.33 43.27
N LEU A 56 9.63 -39.53 44.31
CA LEU A 56 9.67 -38.07 44.18
C LEU A 56 10.75 -37.61 43.20
N ARG A 57 11.92 -38.26 43.22
CA ARG A 57 13.04 -37.96 42.32
C ARG A 57 12.72 -38.34 40.87
N GLU A 58 12.14 -39.52 40.64
CA GLU A 58 11.68 -39.95 39.32
C GLU A 58 10.56 -39.04 38.78
N GLY A 59 9.59 -38.67 39.61
CA GLY A 59 8.53 -37.73 39.25
C GLY A 59 9.06 -36.34 38.86
N ALA A 60 10.07 -35.84 39.59
CA ALA A 60 10.72 -34.57 39.28
C ALA A 60 11.50 -34.63 37.94
N ILE A 61 12.22 -35.73 37.67
CA ILE A 61 12.92 -35.94 36.39
C ILE A 61 11.91 -35.97 35.24
N GLN A 62 10.79 -36.67 35.39
CA GLN A 62 9.76 -36.77 34.35
C GLN A 62 9.06 -35.43 34.07
N GLN A 63 8.84 -34.61 35.10
CA GLN A 63 8.37 -33.22 34.94
C GLN A 63 9.39 -32.36 34.20
N LEU A 64 10.68 -32.49 34.53
CA LEU A 64 11.78 -31.77 33.86
C LEU A 64 11.90 -32.15 32.38
N GLU A 65 11.78 -33.44 32.05
CA GLU A 65 11.78 -33.91 30.66
C GLU A 65 10.58 -33.38 29.87
N LYS A 66 9.37 -33.40 30.45
CA LYS A 66 8.17 -32.79 29.85
C LYS A 66 8.35 -31.28 29.64
N ALA A 67 8.93 -30.58 30.62
CA ALA A 67 9.23 -29.16 30.51
C ALA A 67 10.25 -28.86 29.39
N ARG A 68 11.32 -29.66 29.29
CA ARG A 68 12.31 -29.56 28.20
C ARG A 68 11.71 -29.83 26.83
N ALA A 69 10.84 -30.84 26.71
CA ALA A 69 10.16 -31.15 25.45
C ALA A 69 9.25 -29.99 25.01
N ARG A 70 8.52 -29.37 25.96
CA ARG A 70 7.70 -28.19 25.69
C ARG A 70 8.54 -26.98 25.29
N LEU A 71 9.66 -26.73 25.98
CA LEU A 71 10.60 -25.66 25.63
C LEU A 71 11.13 -25.83 24.21
N ARG A 72 11.58 -27.04 23.86
CA ARG A 72 12.09 -27.34 22.51
C ARG A 72 11.02 -27.13 21.44
N LYS A 73 9.76 -27.47 21.73
CA LYS A 73 8.62 -27.20 20.83
C LYS A 73 8.41 -25.70 20.61
N VAL A 74 8.39 -24.92 21.71
CA VAL A 74 8.24 -23.46 21.64
C VAL A 74 9.39 -22.82 20.87
N GLU A 75 10.61 -23.31 21.04
CA GLU A 75 11.80 -22.80 20.34
C GLU A 75 11.68 -23.03 18.81
N ILE A 76 11.26 -24.22 18.39
CA ILE A 76 11.01 -24.53 16.98
C ILE A 76 9.88 -23.63 16.41
N GLU A 77 8.79 -23.46 17.15
CA GLU A 77 7.68 -22.61 16.73
C GLU A 77 8.09 -21.13 16.63
N ALA A 78 8.92 -20.65 17.57
CA ALA A 78 9.45 -19.29 17.55
C ALA A 78 10.39 -19.06 16.37
N ASP A 79 11.27 -20.03 16.06
CA ASP A 79 12.12 -19.97 14.88
C ASP A 79 11.32 -20.00 13.58
N GLN A 80 10.29 -20.84 13.52
CA GLN A 80 9.41 -20.89 12.36
C GLN A 80 8.62 -19.60 12.18
N PHE A 81 8.13 -19.01 13.26
CA PHE A 81 7.48 -17.69 13.23
C PHE A 81 8.45 -16.60 12.75
N ARG A 82 9.69 -16.61 13.23
CA ARG A 82 10.73 -15.67 12.83
C ARG A 82 11.01 -15.76 11.32
N VAL A 83 11.24 -16.98 10.81
CA VAL A 83 11.52 -17.21 9.38
C VAL A 83 10.31 -16.84 8.52
N ASN A 84 9.11 -17.26 8.91
CA ASN A 84 7.90 -16.93 8.17
C ASN A 84 7.64 -15.42 8.16
N GLY A 85 7.79 -14.74 9.31
CA GLY A 85 7.63 -13.30 9.43
C GLY A 85 8.60 -12.53 8.54
N TYR A 86 9.89 -12.91 8.50
CA TYR A 86 10.85 -12.28 7.58
C TYR A 86 10.47 -12.48 6.11
N SER A 87 10.00 -13.68 5.73
CA SER A 87 9.56 -13.97 4.36
C SER A 87 8.32 -13.16 3.97
N GLU A 88 7.34 -13.05 4.88
CA GLU A 88 6.13 -12.24 4.67
C GLU A 88 6.46 -10.75 4.56
N ILE A 89 7.32 -10.22 5.43
CA ILE A 89 7.77 -8.82 5.37
C ILE A 89 8.46 -8.52 4.04
N GLU A 90 9.37 -9.38 3.57
CA GLU A 90 10.05 -9.15 2.28
C GLU A 90 9.07 -9.23 1.11
N ARG A 91 8.09 -10.15 1.16
CA ARG A 91 7.02 -10.24 0.17
C ARG A 91 6.14 -8.98 0.16
N GLU A 92 5.72 -8.49 1.32
CA GLU A 92 4.93 -7.26 1.43
C GLU A 92 5.70 -6.04 0.91
N LYS A 93 6.99 -5.95 1.23
CA LYS A 93 7.87 -4.90 0.72
C LYS A 93 7.95 -4.92 -0.80
N LEU A 94 8.17 -6.09 -1.41
CA LEU A 94 8.19 -6.23 -2.87
C LEU A 94 6.85 -5.85 -3.50
N ASN A 95 5.74 -6.30 -2.93
CA ASN A 95 4.39 -5.95 -3.39
C ASN A 95 4.12 -4.45 -3.29
N LEU A 96 4.56 -3.81 -2.21
CA LEU A 96 4.41 -2.37 -2.02
C LEU A 96 5.23 -1.60 -3.07
N ILE A 97 6.47 -2.01 -3.31
CA ILE A 97 7.33 -1.44 -4.35
C ILE A 97 6.66 -1.56 -5.73
N ASP A 98 6.21 -2.76 -6.11
CA ASP A 98 5.52 -3.00 -7.39
C ASP A 98 4.27 -2.14 -7.55
N SER A 99 3.43 -2.07 -6.51
CA SER A 99 2.23 -1.22 -6.55
C SER A 99 2.58 0.27 -6.68
N THR A 100 3.65 0.72 -6.02
CA THR A 100 4.10 2.12 -6.07
C THR A 100 4.61 2.46 -7.48
N TYR A 101 5.39 1.56 -8.09
CA TYR A 101 5.85 1.73 -9.47
C TYR A 101 4.67 1.82 -10.45
N LYS A 102 3.67 0.93 -10.32
CA LYS A 102 2.45 0.99 -11.14
C LYS A 102 1.69 2.31 -10.98
N THR A 103 1.55 2.81 -9.75
CA THR A 103 0.91 4.11 -9.51
C THR A 103 1.71 5.26 -10.11
N LEU A 104 3.05 5.22 -10.04
CA LEU A 104 3.90 6.24 -10.66
C LEU A 104 3.79 6.24 -12.19
N GLU A 105 3.77 5.06 -12.81
CA GLU A 105 3.58 4.93 -14.27
C GLU A 105 2.21 5.47 -14.71
N GLN A 106 1.15 5.16 -13.97
CA GLN A 106 -0.18 5.72 -14.22
C GLN A 106 -0.20 7.25 -14.10
N LEU A 107 0.47 7.80 -13.09
CA LEU A 107 0.58 9.24 -12.91
C LEU A 107 1.35 9.91 -14.05
N GLU A 108 2.43 9.28 -14.52
CA GLU A 108 3.20 9.76 -15.65
C GLU A 108 2.37 9.78 -16.94
N ASN A 109 1.63 8.70 -17.21
CA ASN A 109 0.71 8.63 -18.34
C ASN A 109 -0.37 9.72 -18.28
N TYR A 110 -1.00 9.91 -17.11
CA TYR A 110 -1.99 10.96 -16.91
C TYR A 110 -1.42 12.37 -17.17
N LYS A 111 -0.19 12.63 -16.70
CA LYS A 111 0.49 13.91 -16.95
C LYS A 111 0.75 14.12 -18.44
N ASN A 112 1.17 13.08 -19.15
CA ASN A 112 1.41 13.14 -20.59
C ASN A 112 0.11 13.43 -21.37
N GLU A 113 -0.99 12.77 -21.01
CA GLU A 113 -2.32 13.06 -21.59
C GLU A 113 -2.76 14.50 -21.33
N THR A 114 -2.56 14.99 -20.09
CA THR A 114 -2.91 16.36 -19.71
C THR A 114 -2.12 17.39 -20.51
N ILE A 115 -0.81 17.17 -20.70
CA ILE A 115 0.04 18.05 -21.51
C ILE A 115 -0.46 18.07 -22.97
N ASN A 116 -0.76 16.92 -23.55
CA ASN A 116 -1.27 16.84 -24.92
C ASN A 116 -2.62 17.58 -25.07
N PHE A 117 -3.52 17.43 -24.11
CA PHE A 117 -4.79 18.15 -24.10
C PHE A 117 -4.61 19.67 -24.04
N GLU A 118 -3.77 20.17 -23.12
CA GLU A 118 -3.50 21.61 -23.01
C GLU A 118 -2.77 22.15 -24.26
N GLN A 119 -1.89 21.37 -24.89
CA GLN A 119 -1.28 21.74 -26.18
C GLN A 119 -2.32 21.89 -27.29
N GLN A 120 -3.24 20.94 -27.41
CA GLN A 120 -4.33 21.02 -28.40
C GLN A 120 -5.23 22.22 -28.15
N LYS A 121 -5.60 22.46 -26.89
CA LYS A 121 -6.40 23.61 -26.47
C LYS A 121 -5.71 24.93 -26.79
N ALA A 122 -4.42 25.06 -26.47
CA ALA A 122 -3.63 26.26 -26.80
C ALA A 122 -3.56 26.47 -28.33
N SER A 123 -3.30 25.42 -29.10
CA SER A 123 -3.29 25.46 -30.57
C SER A 123 -4.64 25.93 -31.15
N ASN A 124 -5.74 25.38 -30.64
CA ASN A 124 -7.09 25.77 -31.07
C ASN A 124 -7.41 27.23 -30.72
N GLN A 125 -7.02 27.70 -29.53
CA GLN A 125 -7.19 29.10 -29.14
C GLN A 125 -6.41 30.05 -30.05
N VAL A 126 -5.15 29.72 -30.36
CA VAL A 126 -4.33 30.52 -31.28
C VAL A 126 -4.95 30.53 -32.68
N ARG A 127 -5.36 29.36 -33.19
CA ARG A 127 -6.03 29.24 -34.49
C ARG A 127 -7.28 30.13 -34.57
N GLN A 128 -8.11 30.09 -33.53
CA GLN A 128 -9.34 30.89 -33.49
C GLN A 128 -9.05 32.39 -33.48
N ARG A 129 -8.04 32.83 -32.71
CA ARG A 129 -7.63 34.24 -32.69
C ARG A 129 -7.09 34.71 -34.03
N VAL A 130 -6.22 33.91 -34.66
CA VAL A 130 -5.66 34.20 -35.99
C VAL A 130 -6.79 34.30 -37.03
N PHE A 131 -7.74 33.36 -36.97
CA PHE A 131 -8.90 33.37 -37.87
C PHE A 131 -9.77 34.63 -37.69
N GLN A 132 -10.06 35.00 -36.44
CA GLN A 132 -10.82 36.22 -36.15
C GLN A 132 -10.10 37.48 -36.63
N GLN A 133 -8.78 37.55 -36.43
CA GLN A 133 -7.98 38.69 -36.90
C GLN A 133 -7.97 38.77 -38.43
N ALA A 134 -7.82 37.63 -39.11
CA ALA A 134 -7.89 37.57 -40.58
C ALA A 134 -9.27 38.02 -41.11
N LEU A 135 -10.36 37.57 -40.47
CA LEU A 135 -11.72 37.99 -40.81
C LEU A 135 -11.92 39.50 -40.62
N GLN A 136 -11.47 40.06 -39.50
CA GLN A 136 -11.57 41.50 -39.25
C GLN A 136 -10.75 42.31 -40.27
N GLY A 137 -9.54 41.84 -40.63
CA GLY A 137 -8.72 42.46 -41.65
C GLY A 137 -9.36 42.42 -43.05
N ALA A 138 -9.93 41.27 -43.42
CA ALA A 138 -10.66 41.10 -44.67
C ALA A 138 -11.89 42.02 -44.73
N LEU A 139 -12.68 42.08 -43.64
CA LEU A 139 -13.84 42.96 -43.54
C LEU A 139 -13.44 44.43 -43.67
N GLY A 140 -12.38 44.86 -42.98
CA GLY A 140 -11.85 46.23 -43.09
C GLY A 140 -11.43 46.59 -44.52
N THR A 141 -10.74 45.66 -45.19
CA THR A 141 -10.34 45.81 -46.60
C THR A 141 -11.57 45.91 -47.51
N LEU A 142 -12.53 44.98 -47.38
CA LEU A 142 -13.76 44.95 -48.17
C LEU A 142 -14.55 46.26 -48.02
N ASN A 143 -14.65 46.77 -46.79
CA ASN A 143 -15.34 48.02 -46.49
C ASN A 143 -14.63 49.24 -47.12
N SER A 144 -13.29 49.23 -47.18
CA SER A 144 -12.51 50.28 -47.84
C SER A 144 -12.54 50.22 -49.37
N CYS A 145 -12.76 49.03 -49.95
CA CYS A 145 -12.83 48.81 -51.40
C CYS A 145 -14.27 48.85 -51.94
N LEU A 146 -15.26 49.06 -51.07
CA LEU A 146 -16.67 49.01 -51.42
C LEU A 146 -17.02 50.10 -52.43
N ASN A 147 -17.25 49.71 -53.68
CA ASN A 147 -17.65 50.61 -54.77
C ASN A 147 -18.71 49.94 -55.66
N SER A 148 -19.38 50.73 -56.50
CA SER A 148 -20.49 50.25 -57.34
C SER A 148 -20.10 49.08 -58.26
N GLU A 149 -18.86 49.04 -58.75
CA GLU A 149 -18.37 47.96 -59.61
C GLU A 149 -18.17 46.65 -58.85
N LEU A 150 -17.56 46.70 -57.65
CA LEU A 150 -17.38 45.55 -56.78
C LEU A 150 -18.74 44.98 -56.33
N HIS A 151 -19.72 45.83 -56.01
CA HIS A 151 -21.08 45.41 -55.68
C HIS A 151 -21.75 44.65 -56.84
N LEU A 152 -21.72 45.21 -58.06
CA LEU A 152 -22.36 44.59 -59.22
C LEU A 152 -21.73 43.24 -59.57
N ARG A 153 -20.39 43.15 -59.55
CA ARG A 153 -19.68 41.88 -59.75
C ARG A 153 -20.06 40.84 -58.70
N THR A 154 -20.15 41.24 -57.43
CA THR A 154 -20.52 40.34 -56.32
C THR A 154 -21.97 39.86 -56.46
N ILE A 155 -22.91 40.73 -56.81
CA ILE A 155 -24.32 40.36 -57.03
C ILE A 155 -24.43 39.36 -58.19
N SER A 156 -23.77 39.64 -59.32
CA SER A 156 -23.78 38.75 -60.48
C SER A 156 -23.19 37.37 -60.14
N ALA A 157 -22.09 37.33 -59.39
CA ALA A 157 -21.50 36.07 -58.92
C ALA A 157 -22.44 35.28 -58.00
N ASN A 158 -23.09 35.95 -57.03
CA ASN A 158 -24.03 35.30 -56.12
C ASN A 158 -25.27 34.75 -56.85
N ILE A 159 -25.78 35.46 -57.87
CA ILE A 159 -26.88 34.97 -58.72
C ILE A 159 -26.45 33.71 -59.48
N GLY A 160 -25.24 33.71 -60.05
CA GLY A 160 -24.70 32.55 -60.76
C GLY A 160 -24.53 31.32 -59.85
N ILE A 161 -24.03 31.53 -58.63
CA ILE A 161 -23.90 30.45 -57.62
C ILE A 161 -25.28 29.90 -57.26
N LEU A 162 -26.27 30.76 -57.01
CA LEU A 162 -27.63 30.34 -56.69
C LEU A 162 -28.28 29.54 -57.82
N GLY A 163 -28.07 29.96 -59.08
CA GLY A 163 -28.51 29.22 -60.26
C GLY A 163 -27.92 27.82 -60.32
N ALA A 164 -26.60 27.70 -60.14
CA ALA A 164 -25.92 26.41 -60.11
C ALA A 164 -26.37 25.51 -58.94
N MET A 165 -26.65 26.08 -57.76
CA MET A 165 -27.19 25.33 -56.62
C MET A 165 -28.57 24.75 -56.92
N ASN A 166 -29.42 25.48 -57.65
CA ASN A 166 -30.74 24.97 -58.07
C ASN A 166 -30.60 23.85 -59.11
N GLU A 167 -29.70 23.99 -60.08
CA GLU A 167 -29.43 22.94 -61.10
C GLU A 167 -28.84 21.64 -60.51
N ILE A 168 -28.18 21.69 -59.36
CA ILE A 168 -27.65 20.49 -58.66
C ILE A 168 -28.74 19.80 -57.82
N THR A 169 -29.80 20.53 -57.46
CA THR A 169 -30.85 20.05 -56.54
C THR A 169 -32.06 19.47 -57.29
N ASP A 170 -32.20 19.73 -58.60
CA ASP A 170 -33.15 19.09 -59.53
C ASP A 170 -32.59 17.80 -60.16
#